data_AF-A0A7J8I765-F1
#
_entry.id   AF-A0A7J8I765-F1
#
_cell.length_a   1.000
_cell.length_b   1.000
_cell.length_c   1.000
_cell.angle_alpha   90.00
_cell.angle_beta   90.00
_cell.angle_gamma   90.00
#
_symmetry.space_group_name_H-M   'P 1'
#
loop_
_entity.id
_entity.type
_entity.pdbx_description
1 polymer ?
#
loop_
_entity_poly.entity_id
_entity_poly.type
_entity_poly.pdbx_seq_one_letter_code
_entity_poly.pdbx_strand_id
1 'polypeptide(L)'
;MASLIRYEVNISAGSAAGSPQRVEILDGRTECVLSNLRRGTRYTFMVRARMAEPSFDGFWSAWSEPASLLTASELDPLILTLSLILVLILLLLVVLAVLSHRRALKQKIWPGIPSPESEFKGLFTTHKGNFQAPYWKSSPKPGHVPDWESNG
;
A
#
# COMPACT_ATOMS: atom_id res chain seq x y z
N MET A 1 -30.03 50.00 -4.81
CA MET A 1 -31.00 49.94 -3.69
C MET A 1 -30.25 49.36 -2.50
N ALA A 2 -30.05 50.14 -1.44
CA ALA A 2 -29.46 49.62 -0.22
C ALA A 2 -30.52 48.73 0.46
N SER A 3 -30.17 47.49 0.77
CA SER A 3 -31.03 46.67 1.61
C SER A 3 -30.99 47.21 3.04
N LEU A 4 -32.16 47.27 3.67
CA LEU A 4 -32.37 47.84 4.99
C LEU A 4 -32.30 46.80 6.11
N ILE A 5 -31.90 45.56 5.81
CA ILE A 5 -31.90 44.45 6.78
C ILE A 5 -30.48 43.97 7.02
N ARG A 6 -30.14 43.88 8.32
CA ARG A 6 -28.91 43.30 8.86
C ARG A 6 -29.22 41.96 9.50
N TYR A 7 -28.35 40.98 9.29
CA TYR A 7 -28.47 39.66 9.89
C TYR A 7 -27.34 39.40 10.89
N GLU A 8 -27.62 38.57 11.89
CA GLU A 8 -26.61 38.03 12.79
C GLU A 8 -26.74 36.51 12.83
N VAL A 9 -25.62 35.82 12.72
CA VAL A 9 -25.51 34.37 12.80
C VAL A 9 -24.85 34.00 14.11
N ASN A 10 -25.51 33.15 14.89
CA ASN A 10 -24.95 32.50 16.04
C ASN A 10 -24.40 31.12 15.64
N ILE A 11 -23.16 30.86 16.01
CA ILE A 11 -22.43 29.63 15.69
C ILE A 11 -22.02 28.98 17.01
N SER A 12 -22.58 27.82 17.31
CA SER A 12 -22.19 27.03 18.49
C SER A 12 -21.62 25.68 18.07
N ALA A 13 -20.50 25.30 18.68
CA ALA A 13 -19.98 23.95 18.58
C ALA A 13 -20.70 23.07 19.61
N GLY A 14 -21.06 21.83 19.24
CA GLY A 14 -21.71 20.87 20.15
C GLY A 14 -20.84 20.41 21.32
N SER A 15 -19.59 20.85 21.40
CA SER A 15 -18.73 20.69 22.57
C SER A 15 -19.02 21.82 23.57
N ALA A 16 -19.40 21.45 24.79
CA ALA A 16 -19.77 22.34 25.90
C ALA A 16 -18.73 23.41 26.29
N ALA A 17 -17.55 23.41 25.66
CA ALA A 17 -16.46 24.36 25.93
C ALA A 17 -16.35 25.51 24.92
N GLY A 18 -17.18 25.54 23.86
CA GLY A 18 -17.16 26.63 22.88
C GLY A 18 -18.12 27.75 23.25
N SER A 19 -17.63 28.95 23.50
CA SER A 19 -18.51 30.13 23.53
C SER A 19 -19.16 30.30 22.15
N PRO A 20 -20.46 30.67 22.11
CA PRO A 20 -21.13 30.95 20.84
C PRO A 20 -20.42 32.12 20.13
N GLN A 21 -19.99 31.89 18.90
CA GLN A 21 -19.45 32.94 18.05
C GLN A 21 -20.60 33.64 17.32
N ARG A 22 -20.63 34.97 17.36
CA ARG A 22 -21.59 35.78 16.61
C ARG A 22 -20.92 36.44 15.43
N VAL A 23 -21.56 36.37 14.28
CA VAL A 23 -21.09 36.97 13.03
C VAL A 23 -22.19 37.85 12.48
N GLU A 24 -21.92 39.14 12.33
CA GLU A 24 -22.83 40.06 11.64
C GLU A 24 -22.64 39.96 10.13
N ILE A 25 -23.74 39.91 9.39
CA ILE A 25 -23.77 39.92 7.93
C ILE A 25 -24.10 41.34 7.47
N LEU A 26 -23.29 41.85 6.54
CA LEU A 26 -23.44 43.18 5.96
C LEU A 26 -24.80 43.34 5.24
N ASP A 27 -25.29 44.57 5.24
CA ASP A 27 -26.64 44.93 4.82
C ASP A 27 -26.96 44.42 3.40
N GLY A 28 -28.03 43.63 3.27
CA GLY A 28 -28.50 43.08 1.99
C GLY A 28 -27.88 41.80 1.50
N ARG A 29 -26.96 41.21 2.26
CA ARG A 29 -26.54 39.84 2.02
C ARG A 29 -27.41 38.90 2.83
N THR A 30 -27.88 37.84 2.18
CA THR A 30 -28.58 36.70 2.81
C THR A 30 -27.69 35.47 2.87
N GLU A 31 -26.39 35.63 2.63
CA GLU A 31 -25.38 34.58 2.60
C GLU A 31 -24.18 34.96 3.48
N CYS A 32 -23.58 33.97 4.14
CA CYS A 32 -22.34 34.11 4.87
C CYS A 32 -21.45 32.88 4.63
N VAL A 33 -20.17 33.12 4.35
CA VAL A 33 -19.18 32.05 4.23
C VAL A 33 -18.41 31.95 5.53
N LEU A 34 -18.48 30.79 6.18
CA LEU A 34 -17.77 30.51 7.42
C LEU A 34 -16.49 29.73 7.11
N SER A 35 -15.35 30.27 7.55
CA SER A 35 -14.04 29.63 7.48
C SER A 35 -13.55 29.25 8.88
N ASN A 36 -12.51 28.41 8.94
CA ASN A 36 -11.87 27.98 10.19
C ASN A 36 -12.77 27.20 11.17
N LEU A 37 -13.81 26.52 10.67
CA LEU A 37 -14.58 25.57 11.47
C LEU A 37 -13.71 24.38 11.85
N ARG A 38 -13.83 23.92 13.11
CA ARG A 38 -13.14 22.72 13.57
C ARG A 38 -13.66 21.50 12.80
N ARG A 39 -12.72 20.69 12.32
CA ARG A 39 -13.00 19.43 11.62
C ARG A 39 -13.62 18.42 12.58
N GLY A 40 -14.45 17.51 12.05
CA GLY A 40 -15.11 16.47 12.85
C GLY A 40 -16.00 17.00 13.99
N THR A 41 -16.39 18.27 13.95
CA THR A 41 -17.19 18.92 14.99
C THR A 41 -18.60 19.16 14.48
N ARG A 42 -19.61 18.87 15.32
CA ARG A 42 -21.01 19.22 15.04
C ARG A 42 -21.22 20.69 15.39
N TYR A 43 -21.57 21.49 14.40
CA TYR A 43 -21.95 22.88 14.58
C TYR A 43 -23.47 23.05 14.52
N THR A 44 -23.97 24.02 15.27
CA THR A 44 -25.35 24.50 15.20
C THR A 44 -25.35 25.97 14.85
N PHE A 45 -26.19 26.34 13.90
CA PHE A 45 -26.33 27.69 13.36
C PHE A 45 -27.74 28.20 13.61
N MET A 46 -27.86 29.43 14.08
CA MET A 46 -29.12 30.15 14.20
C MET A 46 -28.95 31.55 13.63
N VAL A 47 -29.96 32.09 12.97
CA VAL A 47 -29.92 33.41 12.33
C VAL A 47 -31.01 34.30 12.91
N ARG A 48 -30.73 35.58 13.09
CA ARG A 48 -31.75 36.59 13.41
C ARG A 48 -31.53 37.84 12.58
N ALA A 49 -32.56 38.66 12.44
CA ALA A 49 -32.55 39.85 11.60
C ALA A 49 -32.93 41.11 12.41
N ARG A 50 -32.44 42.26 11.97
CA ARG A 50 -32.90 43.58 12.41
C ARG A 50 -32.89 44.58 11.26
N MET A 51 -33.63 45.66 11.40
CA MET A 51 -33.52 46.81 10.50
C MET A 51 -32.15 47.50 10.72
N ALA A 52 -31.49 47.86 9.63
CA ALA A 52 -30.19 48.55 9.59
C ALA A 52 -30.33 50.08 9.44
N GLU A 53 -31.57 50.57 9.34
CA GLU A 53 -31.86 51.97 9.05
C GLU A 53 -31.67 52.85 10.30
N PRO A 54 -30.93 53.97 10.23
CA PRO A 54 -30.70 54.85 11.38
C PRO A 54 -31.99 55.43 11.99
N SER A 55 -33.05 55.53 11.18
CA SER A 55 -34.36 56.04 11.58
C SER A 55 -35.27 54.98 12.21
N PHE A 56 -34.89 53.70 12.11
CA PHE A 56 -35.61 52.57 12.71
C PHE A 56 -34.64 51.72 13.53
N ASP A 57 -34.33 52.18 14.74
CA ASP A 57 -33.60 51.38 15.73
C ASP A 57 -34.54 50.34 16.38
N GLY A 58 -34.82 49.29 15.61
CA GLY A 58 -35.72 48.20 16.01
C GLY A 58 -35.02 47.12 16.83
N PHE A 59 -35.82 46.30 17.51
CA PHE A 59 -35.32 45.11 18.19
C PHE A 59 -34.90 44.02 17.19
N TRP A 60 -33.98 43.17 17.61
CA TRP A 60 -33.68 41.93 16.90
C TRP A 60 -34.91 41.01 16.87
N SER A 61 -35.08 40.30 15.76
CA SER A 61 -36.04 39.21 15.69
C SER A 61 -35.69 38.09 16.66
N ALA A 62 -36.65 37.19 16.89
CA ALA A 62 -36.34 35.87 17.42
C ALA A 62 -35.31 35.15 16.53
N TRP A 63 -34.56 34.23 17.14
CA TRP A 63 -33.67 33.33 16.42
C TRP A 63 -34.49 32.40 15.52
N SER A 64 -33.91 32.05 14.36
CA SER A 64 -34.43 31.02 13.47
C SER A 64 -34.35 29.62 14.10
N GLU A 65 -35.01 28.67 13.47
CA GLU A 65 -34.79 27.25 13.75
C GLU A 65 -33.30 26.89 13.61
N PRO A 66 -32.77 26.02 14.49
CA PRO A 66 -31.38 25.61 14.45
C PRO A 66 -31.09 24.71 13.25
N ALA A 67 -30.09 25.07 12.47
CA ALA A 67 -29.51 24.18 11.45
C ALA A 67 -28.25 23.51 12.03
N SER A 68 -28.12 22.19 11.88
CA SER A 68 -26.92 21.48 12.35
C SER A 68 -26.13 20.87 11.20
N LEU A 69 -24.81 20.97 11.27
CA LEU A 69 -23.89 20.43 10.27
C LEU A 69 -22.70 19.77 10.94
N LEU A 70 -22.31 18.59 10.43
CA LEU A 70 -21.08 17.91 10.83
C LEU A 70 -19.97 18.30 9.85
N THR A 71 -18.93 18.97 10.33
CA THR A 71 -17.77 19.28 9.49
C THR A 71 -17.06 17.99 9.11
N ALA A 72 -16.67 17.84 7.84
CA ALA A 72 -15.89 16.71 7.37
C ALA A 72 -14.68 16.46 8.29
N SER A 73 -14.51 15.22 8.70
CA SER A 73 -13.31 14.76 9.38
C SER A 73 -12.24 14.52 8.32
N GLU A 74 -11.08 15.15 8.45
CA GLU A 74 -9.92 14.71 7.68
C GLU A 74 -9.33 13.51 8.37
N LEU A 75 -9.26 12.39 7.64
CA LEU A 75 -8.48 11.24 8.03
C LEU A 75 -7.02 11.70 8.12
N ASP A 76 -6.42 11.53 9.30
CA ASP A 76 -5.05 11.98 9.56
C ASP A 76 -4.11 11.39 8.50
N PRO A 77 -3.35 12.21 7.74
CA PRO A 77 -2.40 11.74 6.76
C PRO A 77 -1.43 10.71 7.35
N LEU A 78 -1.08 10.82 8.63
CA LEU A 78 -0.24 9.83 9.31
C LEU A 78 -0.96 8.48 9.44
N ILE A 79 -2.23 8.47 9.83
CA ILE A 79 -3.03 7.23 9.92
C ILE A 79 -3.17 6.59 8.53
N LEU A 80 -3.47 7.40 7.50
CA LEU A 80 -3.58 6.92 6.13
C LEU A 80 -2.27 6.31 5.63
N THR A 81 -1.14 7.00 5.84
CA THR A 81 0.18 6.51 5.42
C THR A 81 0.59 5.25 6.17
N LEU A 82 0.40 5.19 7.49
CA LEU A 82 0.65 3.98 8.29
C LEU A 82 -0.23 2.81 7.83
N SER A 83 -1.51 3.06 7.53
CA SER A 83 -2.42 2.03 7.03
C SER A 83 -1.97 1.47 5.68
N LEU A 84 -1.51 2.33 4.77
CA LEU A 84 -1.01 1.92 3.46
C LEU A 84 0.28 1.11 3.58
N ILE A 85 1.22 1.55 4.44
CA ILE A 85 2.47 0.83 4.72
C ILE A 85 2.16 -0.55 5.29
N LEU A 86 1.23 -0.65 6.24
CA LEU A 86 0.82 -1.92 6.84
C LEU A 86 0.26 -2.89 5.79
N VAL A 87 -0.61 -2.42 4.90
CA VAL A 87 -1.16 -3.24 3.80
C VAL A 87 -0.06 -3.72 2.85
N LEU A 88 0.91 -2.85 2.52
CA LEU A 88 2.02 -3.21 1.65
C LEU A 88 2.93 -4.28 2.28
N ILE A 89 3.23 -4.16 3.58
CA ILE A 89 4.00 -5.16 4.34
C ILE A 89 3.27 -6.49 4.35
N LEU A 90 1.98 -6.51 4.65
CA LEU A 90 1.17 -7.73 4.65
C LEU A 90 1.16 -8.39 3.27
N LEU A 91 0.99 -7.61 2.19
CA LEU A 91 1.05 -8.11 0.82
C LEU A 91 2.42 -8.73 0.51
N LEU A 92 3.51 -8.04 0.89
CA LEU A 92 4.87 -8.54 0.70
C LEU A 92 5.10 -9.86 1.45
N LEU A 93 4.64 -9.95 2.71
CA LEU A 93 4.74 -11.18 3.51
C LEU A 93 3.99 -12.34 2.86
N VAL A 94 2.78 -12.09 2.32
CA VAL A 94 2.01 -13.10 1.57
C VAL A 94 2.77 -13.56 0.33
N VAL A 95 3.34 -12.64 -0.45
CA VAL A 95 4.15 -12.98 -1.63
C VAL A 95 5.38 -13.81 -1.24
N LEU A 96 6.10 -13.40 -0.19
CA LEU A 96 7.26 -14.14 0.31
C LEU A 96 6.88 -15.54 0.80
N ALA A 97 5.75 -15.68 1.49
CA ALA A 97 5.24 -16.97 1.94
C ALA A 97 4.87 -17.90 0.75
N VAL A 98 4.23 -17.36 -0.29
CA VAL A 98 3.94 -18.12 -1.52
C VAL A 98 5.22 -18.54 -2.21
N LEU A 99 6.19 -17.63 -2.35
CA LEU A 99 7.48 -17.94 -2.96
C LEU A 99 8.26 -18.97 -2.15
N SER A 100 8.28 -18.85 -0.82
CA SER A 100 8.96 -19.81 0.07
C SER A 100 8.29 -21.17 0.01
N HIS A 101 6.96 -21.23 0.01
CA HIS A 101 6.20 -22.46 -0.14
C HIS A 101 6.49 -23.11 -1.50
N ARG A 102 6.50 -22.34 -2.60
CA ARG A 102 6.88 -22.86 -3.92
C ARG A 102 8.33 -23.36 -3.96
N ARG A 103 9.26 -22.63 -3.36
CA ARG A 103 10.68 -23.05 -3.26
C ARG A 103 10.79 -24.34 -2.43
N ALA A 104 10.14 -24.40 -1.28
CA ALA A 104 10.14 -25.56 -0.40
C ALA A 104 9.49 -26.78 -1.06
N LEU A 105 8.37 -26.59 -1.77
CA LEU A 105 7.73 -27.64 -2.57
C LEU A 105 8.66 -28.13 -3.68
N LYS A 106 9.33 -27.22 -4.41
CA LYS A 106 10.31 -27.62 -5.44
C LYS A 106 11.46 -28.43 -4.85
N GLN A 107 11.99 -28.03 -3.69
CA GLN A 107 13.04 -28.79 -3.02
C GLN A 107 12.56 -30.16 -2.52
N LYS A 108 11.30 -30.27 -2.11
CA LYS A 108 10.72 -31.53 -1.60
C LYS A 108 10.29 -32.50 -2.71
N ILE A 109 9.86 -31.97 -3.86
CA ILE A 109 9.41 -32.76 -5.02
C ILE A 109 10.58 -33.10 -5.95
N TRP A 110 11.60 -32.25 -5.98
CA TRP A 110 12.78 -32.41 -6.85
C TRP A 110 14.07 -32.20 -6.05
N PRO A 111 14.41 -33.12 -5.11
CA PRO A 111 15.77 -33.15 -4.58
C PRO A 111 16.71 -33.31 -5.78
N GLY A 112 17.72 -32.44 -5.89
CA GLY A 112 18.61 -32.40 -7.07
C GLY A 112 19.02 -33.80 -7.50
N ILE A 113 18.84 -34.09 -8.80
CA ILE A 113 19.05 -35.41 -9.41
C ILE A 113 20.32 -36.03 -8.79
N PRO A 114 20.20 -37.11 -7.99
CA PRO A 114 21.37 -37.72 -7.40
C PRO A 114 22.31 -38.12 -8.53
N SER A 115 23.56 -37.67 -8.44
CA SER A 115 24.61 -38.04 -9.40
C SER A 115 24.64 -39.56 -9.54
N PRO A 116 24.46 -40.14 -10.73
CA PRO A 116 24.47 -41.59 -10.94
C PRO A 116 25.86 -42.22 -10.74
N GLU A 117 26.88 -41.44 -10.36
CA GLU A 117 28.24 -41.92 -10.08
C GLU A 117 28.30 -42.96 -8.95
N SER A 118 27.35 -42.96 -8.01
CA SER A 118 27.36 -43.90 -6.88
C SER A 118 26.91 -45.31 -7.28
N GLU A 119 25.94 -45.45 -8.19
CA GLU A 119 25.44 -46.76 -8.66
C GLU A 119 26.27 -47.33 -9.82
N PHE A 120 26.96 -46.49 -10.60
CA PHE A 120 27.72 -46.91 -11.78
C PHE A 120 29.24 -46.71 -11.64
N LYS A 121 29.80 -46.98 -10.45
CA LYS A 121 31.26 -46.86 -10.20
C LYS A 121 32.09 -47.61 -11.26
N GLY A 122 31.63 -48.76 -11.74
CA GLY A 122 32.32 -49.54 -12.77
C GLY A 122 32.35 -48.86 -14.15
N LEU A 123 31.23 -48.36 -14.65
CA LEU A 123 31.16 -47.78 -16.00
C LEU A 123 31.92 -46.45 -16.11
N PHE A 124 31.84 -45.59 -15.09
CA PHE A 124 32.48 -44.28 -15.13
C PHE A 124 33.97 -44.31 -14.81
N THR A 125 34.45 -45.25 -13.98
CA THR A 125 35.90 -45.36 -13.67
C THR A 125 36.68 -46.06 -14.78
N THR A 126 36.11 -47.11 -15.39
CA THR A 126 36.80 -47.85 -16.45
C THR A 126 36.88 -47.06 -17.76
N HIS A 127 35.86 -46.24 -18.07
CA HIS A 127 35.81 -45.51 -19.34
C HIS A 127 35.94 -43.98 -19.20
N LYS A 128 36.06 -43.42 -17.98
CA LYS A 128 36.13 -41.96 -17.72
C LYS A 128 35.11 -41.13 -18.53
N GLY A 129 33.92 -41.69 -18.76
CA GLY A 129 32.87 -41.04 -19.55
C GLY A 129 33.07 -41.04 -21.07
N ASN A 130 34.00 -41.81 -21.62
CA ASN A 130 34.19 -41.96 -23.07
C ASN A 130 33.97 -43.41 -23.54
N PHE A 131 32.78 -43.69 -24.07
CA PHE A 131 32.38 -45.02 -24.53
C PHE A 131 32.81 -45.35 -25.97
N GLN A 132 33.66 -44.51 -26.59
CA GLN A 132 34.07 -44.63 -28.01
C GLN A 132 35.55 -44.98 -28.20
N ALA A 133 36.21 -45.62 -27.23
CA ALA A 133 37.62 -45.99 -27.37
C ALA A 133 37.80 -47.16 -28.38
N PRO A 134 38.59 -46.98 -29.47
CA PRO A 134 38.80 -48.04 -30.46
C PRO A 134 39.66 -49.19 -29.91
N TYR A 135 39.24 -50.43 -30.17
CA TYR A 135 39.82 -51.69 -29.63
C TYR A 135 41.29 -51.94 -29.99
N TRP A 136 41.85 -51.26 -31.00
CA TRP A 136 43.23 -51.47 -31.47
C TRP A 136 44.31 -50.84 -30.59
N LYS A 137 43.96 -50.00 -29.61
CA LYS A 137 44.94 -49.37 -28.70
C LYS A 137 45.41 -50.28 -27.57
N SER A 138 44.76 -51.42 -27.33
CA SER A 138 45.07 -52.36 -26.23
C SER A 138 45.79 -53.64 -26.67
N SER A 139 46.16 -53.77 -27.95
CA SER A 139 46.85 -54.96 -28.44
C SER A 139 48.30 -55.02 -27.91
N PRO A 140 48.78 -56.16 -27.37
CA PRO A 140 50.16 -56.31 -26.96
C PRO A 140 51.08 -56.19 -28.17
N LYS A 141 52.20 -55.48 -28.04
CA LYS A 141 53.25 -55.48 -29.07
C LYS A 141 53.67 -56.93 -29.32
N PRO A 142 53.74 -57.40 -30.58
CA PRO A 142 54.17 -58.75 -30.87
C PRO A 142 55.59 -58.95 -30.32
N GLY A 143 55.76 -60.06 -29.59
CA GLY A 143 57.01 -60.47 -28.99
C GLY A 143 58.10 -60.71 -30.03
N HIS A 144 59.33 -60.55 -29.59
CA HIS A 144 60.56 -60.73 -30.37
C HIS A 144 60.59 -62.11 -31.04
N VAL A 145 60.79 -62.14 -32.36
CA VAL A 145 60.91 -63.34 -33.20
C VAL A 145 62.33 -63.93 -33.05
N PRO A 146 62.52 -65.24 -32.84
CA PRO A 146 63.87 -65.84 -32.77
C PRO A 146 64.51 -66.02 -34.15
N ASP A 147 65.82 -65.76 -34.21
CA ASP A 147 66.71 -65.60 -35.39
C ASP A 147 66.94 -66.82 -36.32
N TRP A 148 66.11 -67.87 -36.29
CA TRP A 148 66.37 -69.07 -37.13
C TRP A 148 65.73 -69.02 -38.53
N GLU A 149 65.03 -67.95 -38.89
CA GLU A 149 64.23 -67.84 -40.11
C GLU A 149 64.94 -67.06 -41.25
N SER A 150 66.25 -67.27 -41.43
CA SER A 150 67.04 -66.55 -42.46
C SER A 150 67.95 -67.41 -43.36
N ASN A 151 67.59 -68.66 -43.65
CA ASN A 151 68.29 -69.45 -44.67
C ASN A 151 67.29 -70.11 -45.63
N GLY A 152 67.03 -69.40 -46.74
CA GLY A 152 66.28 -69.84 -47.91
C GLY A 152 66.54 -68.92 -49.08
#